data_AF-Q0RFY0-F1
#
_entry.id   AF-Q0RFY0-F1
#
_cell.length_a   1.000
_cell.length_b   1.000
_cell.length_c   1.000
_cell.angle_alpha   90.00
_cell.angle_beta   90.00
_cell.angle_gamma   90.00
#
_symmetry.space_group_name_H-M   'P 1'
#
loop_
_entity.id
_entity.type
_entity.pdbx_description
1 polymer ?
#
loop_
_entity_poly.entity_id
_entity_poly.type
_entity_poly.pdbx_seq_one_letter_code
_entity_poly.pdbx_strand_id
1 'polypeptide(L)'
;MATRTAAQPAPAETATSTPSAEAVRAQAENWQVFPDPAGHFGRFGGRFVPEALMAALDELTEAYDQARADEGFVAELDDLLATYAGRPTPLTDAHRLTEHVGGARILLKREDLAHTGSHKINNVLGQCLLTRRMGKTRVIAETGAGQHGVATATACALLGLECVVYMGEEDTRRQALNVARMRLLGAEVVPVASGSRTLKDAINEAMRDWVATVEHTHYCIGSVMGPHPFPMMVRDFQRIIGVEARAQVLERTGRLPDAVVACVGGGSNAMGIFHPFIPDTGVALIGCEAGGDGVATGRHAAAIAGGSSGVLHGMRTFLLQDEFGQTQVSHSISAGLDYPGIGPEHALLHETGRASYRVVDDAAAMAALALVARTEGILVAIESAHAFAGAFDVARELGPDATVVVNCSGRGDKDVDTAARWFGLLDDAGGAAADADPRG
;
A
#
# COMPACT_ATOMS: atom_id res chain seq x y z
N MET A 1 -14.29 15.58 71.27
CA MET A 1 -14.74 14.36 70.55
C MET A 1 -14.73 14.67 69.07
N ALA A 2 -13.61 14.40 68.40
CA ALA A 2 -13.45 14.61 66.96
C ALA A 2 -13.69 13.27 66.26
N THR A 3 -14.72 13.21 65.43
CA THR A 3 -15.08 12.07 64.60
C THR A 3 -14.05 11.92 63.47
N ARG A 4 -13.37 10.77 63.45
CA ARG A 4 -12.50 10.35 62.35
C ARG A 4 -13.38 9.87 61.19
N THR A 5 -13.31 10.55 60.07
CA THR A 5 -13.91 10.12 58.80
C THR A 5 -12.97 9.09 58.17
N ALA A 6 -13.45 7.85 58.01
CA ALA A 6 -12.72 6.78 57.34
C ALA A 6 -12.69 7.04 55.83
N ALA A 7 -11.48 7.03 55.24
CA ALA A 7 -11.29 7.13 53.80
C ALA A 7 -11.80 5.85 53.10
N GLN A 8 -12.56 6.02 52.03
CA GLN A 8 -12.95 4.93 51.12
C GLN A 8 -11.72 4.46 50.31
N PRO A 9 -11.59 3.15 50.04
CA PRO A 9 -10.53 2.67 49.16
C PRO A 9 -10.84 3.04 47.70
N ALA A 10 -9.79 3.41 46.96
CA ALA A 10 -9.86 3.68 45.53
C ALA A 10 -10.29 2.41 44.75
N PRO A 11 -11.05 2.54 43.65
CA PRO A 11 -11.40 1.41 42.81
C PRO A 11 -10.15 0.83 42.14
N ALA A 12 -10.04 -0.49 42.12
CA ALA A 12 -8.95 -1.21 41.49
C ALA A 12 -8.93 -0.93 39.98
N GLU A 13 -7.80 -0.44 39.48
CA GLU A 13 -7.50 -0.39 38.05
C GLU A 13 -7.53 -1.80 37.50
N THR A 14 -8.54 -2.11 36.68
CA THR A 14 -8.52 -3.28 35.81
C THR A 14 -7.47 -3.05 34.73
N ALA A 15 -6.26 -3.56 34.95
CA ALA A 15 -5.26 -3.70 33.92
C ALA A 15 -5.85 -4.56 32.79
N THR A 16 -6.13 -3.94 31.64
CA THR A 16 -6.42 -4.65 30.39
C THR A 16 -5.14 -5.37 29.96
N SER A 17 -5.01 -6.63 30.34
CA SER A 17 -3.91 -7.47 29.90
C SER A 17 -3.97 -7.65 28.39
N THR A 18 -2.83 -7.42 27.72
CA THR A 18 -2.69 -7.72 26.29
C THR A 18 -2.84 -9.23 26.10
N PRO A 19 -3.73 -9.72 25.23
CA PRO A 19 -3.91 -11.16 25.02
C PRO A 19 -2.63 -11.81 24.50
N SER A 20 -2.36 -13.06 24.91
CA SER A 20 -1.20 -13.83 24.48
C SER A 20 -1.29 -14.19 22.99
N ALA A 21 -0.15 -14.45 22.34
CA ALA A 21 -0.11 -14.84 20.92
C ALA A 21 -0.97 -16.10 20.61
N GLU A 22 -1.07 -17.04 21.56
CA GLU A 22 -1.96 -18.20 21.43
C GLU A 22 -3.45 -17.83 21.50
N ALA A 23 -3.83 -16.87 22.34
CA ALA A 23 -5.22 -16.38 22.41
C ALA A 23 -5.62 -15.58 21.16
N VAL A 24 -4.68 -14.78 20.61
CA VAL A 24 -4.85 -14.09 19.32
C VAL A 24 -4.99 -15.09 18.18
N ARG A 25 -4.20 -16.18 18.19
CA ARG A 25 -4.30 -17.25 17.19
C ARG A 25 -5.63 -17.99 17.24
N ALA A 26 -6.17 -18.26 18.43
CA ALA A 26 -7.49 -18.89 18.60
C ALA A 26 -8.66 -17.98 18.19
N GLN A 27 -8.55 -16.65 18.37
CA GLN A 27 -9.51 -15.69 17.82
C GLN A 27 -9.39 -15.50 16.30
N ALA A 28 -8.18 -15.68 15.75
CA ALA A 28 -7.90 -15.54 14.32
C ALA A 28 -8.46 -16.68 13.45
N GLU A 29 -9.04 -17.73 14.02
CA GLU A 29 -9.73 -18.78 13.23
C GLU A 29 -10.99 -18.24 12.54
N ASN A 30 -11.54 -17.11 12.99
CA ASN A 30 -12.62 -16.39 12.31
C ASN A 30 -12.15 -15.00 11.84
N TRP A 31 -11.37 -14.97 10.76
CA TRP A 31 -10.84 -13.74 10.14
C TRP A 31 -11.89 -12.69 9.77
N GLN A 32 -13.18 -13.06 9.72
CA GLN A 32 -14.29 -12.12 9.48
C GLN A 32 -14.56 -11.17 10.66
N VAL A 33 -13.92 -11.37 11.81
CA VAL A 33 -14.17 -10.60 13.05
C VAL A 33 -13.24 -9.38 13.18
N PHE A 34 -12.34 -9.14 12.23
CA PHE A 34 -11.39 -8.02 12.30
C PHE A 34 -11.69 -6.86 11.31
N PRO A 35 -11.49 -5.61 11.75
CA PRO A 35 -11.10 -5.19 13.10
C PRO A 35 -12.25 -5.28 14.11
N ASP A 36 -11.93 -5.19 15.41
CA ASP A 36 -12.93 -4.94 16.45
C ASP A 36 -13.61 -3.56 16.27
N PRO A 37 -14.71 -3.25 17.00
CA PRO A 37 -15.39 -1.96 16.89
C PRO A 37 -14.53 -0.73 17.23
N ALA A 38 -13.43 -0.91 17.96
CA ALA A 38 -12.46 0.15 18.27
C ALA A 38 -11.37 0.26 17.18
N GLY A 39 -11.43 -0.55 16.13
CA GLY A 39 -10.52 -0.53 15.01
C GLY A 39 -9.25 -1.34 15.18
N HIS A 40 -9.22 -2.29 16.12
CA HIS A 40 -8.03 -3.10 16.37
C HIS A 40 -8.05 -4.45 15.62
N PHE A 41 -6.92 -4.77 15.01
CA PHE A 41 -6.58 -6.08 14.45
C PHE A 41 -5.71 -6.81 15.47
N GLY A 42 -6.33 -7.54 16.39
CA GLY A 42 -5.66 -8.02 17.59
C GLY A 42 -5.15 -6.83 18.41
N ARG A 43 -3.82 -6.67 18.55
CA ARG A 43 -3.22 -5.50 19.24
C ARG A 43 -2.86 -4.34 18.31
N PHE A 44 -2.96 -4.51 17.00
CA PHE A 44 -2.58 -3.49 16.01
C PHE A 44 -3.78 -2.64 15.58
N GLY A 45 -3.56 -1.51 14.93
CA GLY A 45 -4.62 -0.62 14.46
C GLY A 45 -5.00 0.43 15.49
N GLY A 46 -6.31 0.61 15.73
CA GLY A 46 -6.86 1.61 16.64
C GLY A 46 -6.90 3.02 16.06
N ARG A 47 -7.09 4.01 16.94
CA ARG A 47 -7.14 5.45 16.60
C ARG A 47 -6.21 6.24 17.51
N PHE A 48 -4.95 6.34 17.10
CA PHE A 48 -3.90 7.07 17.83
C PHE A 48 -3.71 8.49 17.27
N VAL A 49 -4.79 9.27 17.26
CA VAL A 49 -4.83 10.63 16.69
C VAL A 49 -5.16 11.68 17.76
N PRO A 50 -4.90 12.97 17.50
CA PRO A 50 -5.42 14.04 18.35
C PRO A 50 -6.95 14.04 18.41
N GLU A 51 -7.52 14.45 19.54
CA GLU A 51 -8.97 14.55 19.77
C GLU A 51 -9.68 15.35 18.66
N ALA A 52 -9.02 16.36 18.09
CA ALA A 52 -9.54 17.17 17.00
C ALA A 52 -9.94 16.37 15.74
N LEU A 53 -9.43 15.14 15.56
CA LEU A 53 -9.78 14.26 14.43
C LEU A 53 -10.82 13.19 14.79
N MET A 54 -11.19 13.03 16.07
CA MET A 54 -12.09 11.94 16.48
C MET A 54 -13.47 12.07 15.84
N ALA A 55 -14.06 13.27 15.87
CA ALA A 55 -15.36 13.52 15.22
C ALA A 55 -15.34 13.24 13.71
N ALA A 56 -14.22 13.56 13.03
CA ALA A 56 -14.04 13.30 11.60
C ALA A 56 -13.99 11.80 11.30
N LEU A 57 -13.30 11.05 12.15
CA LEU A 57 -13.17 9.60 12.02
C LEU A 57 -14.49 8.91 12.34
N ASP A 58 -15.27 9.42 13.30
CA ASP A 58 -16.61 8.91 13.59
C ASP A 58 -17.56 9.17 12.41
N GLU A 59 -17.58 10.39 11.86
CA GLU A 59 -18.35 10.74 10.66
C GLU A 59 -17.99 9.82 9.48
N LEU A 60 -16.68 9.62 9.24
CA LEU A 60 -16.20 8.74 8.18
C LEU A 60 -16.58 7.27 8.42
N THR A 61 -16.50 6.79 9.66
CA THR A 61 -16.83 5.40 10.01
C THR A 61 -18.30 5.14 9.78
N GLU A 62 -19.17 6.02 10.27
CA GLU A 62 -20.61 5.93 10.08
C GLU A 62 -20.98 6.01 8.60
N ALA A 63 -20.42 6.98 7.86
CA ALA A 63 -20.67 7.12 6.44
C ALA A 63 -20.25 5.88 5.65
N TYR A 64 -19.09 5.30 5.97
CA TYR A 64 -18.60 4.08 5.33
C TYR A 64 -19.47 2.87 5.66
N ASP A 65 -19.87 2.70 6.92
CA ASP A 65 -20.75 1.60 7.36
C ASP A 65 -22.11 1.65 6.67
N GLN A 66 -22.68 2.84 6.50
CA GLN A 66 -23.90 3.03 5.74
C GLN A 66 -23.69 2.75 4.25
N ALA A 67 -22.59 3.24 3.66
CA ALA A 67 -22.29 3.10 2.24
C ALA A 67 -22.09 1.63 1.83
N ARG A 68 -21.36 0.83 2.62
CA ARG A 68 -21.13 -0.59 2.29
C ARG A 68 -22.36 -1.47 2.39
N ALA A 69 -23.39 -1.01 3.11
CA ALA A 69 -24.69 -1.69 3.23
C ALA A 69 -25.73 -1.17 2.22
N ASP A 70 -25.43 -0.09 1.51
CA ASP A 70 -26.31 0.56 0.53
C ASP A 70 -26.05 -0.02 -0.87
N GLU A 71 -27.02 -0.78 -1.39
CA GLU A 71 -26.95 -1.39 -2.72
C GLU A 71 -26.73 -0.35 -3.83
N GLY A 72 -27.23 0.88 -3.67
CA GLY A 72 -27.04 1.96 -4.63
C GLY A 72 -25.58 2.43 -4.70
N PHE A 73 -24.93 2.58 -3.54
CA PHE A 73 -23.51 2.93 -3.47
C PHE A 73 -22.63 1.82 -4.06
N VAL A 74 -22.92 0.56 -3.71
CA VAL A 74 -22.18 -0.59 -4.23
C VAL A 74 -22.33 -0.69 -5.75
N ALA A 75 -23.55 -0.52 -6.28
CA ALA A 75 -23.79 -0.56 -7.72
C ALA A 75 -23.07 0.57 -8.46
N GLU A 76 -23.05 1.80 -7.92
CA GLU A 76 -22.32 2.92 -8.51
C GLU A 76 -20.79 2.69 -8.50
N LEU A 77 -20.25 2.16 -7.40
CA LEU A 77 -18.83 1.81 -7.32
C LEU A 77 -18.48 0.68 -8.29
N ASP A 78 -19.30 -0.37 -8.39
CA ASP A 78 -19.10 -1.48 -9.31
C ASP A 78 -19.16 -1.02 -10.78
N ASP A 79 -20.08 -0.11 -11.12
CA ASP A 79 -20.16 0.50 -12.45
C ASP A 79 -18.89 1.30 -12.77
N LEU A 80 -18.41 2.13 -11.84
CA LEU A 80 -17.15 2.87 -12.00
C LEU A 80 -15.95 1.93 -12.15
N LEU A 81 -15.89 0.85 -11.36
CA LEU A 81 -14.83 -0.15 -11.47
C LEU A 81 -14.86 -0.83 -12.85
N ALA A 82 -16.03 -1.22 -13.33
CA ALA A 82 -16.17 -1.90 -14.61
C ALA A 82 -15.91 -0.98 -15.81
N THR A 83 -16.59 0.19 -15.86
CA THR A 83 -16.64 1.04 -17.05
C THR A 83 -15.55 2.10 -17.10
N TYR A 84 -15.05 2.53 -15.94
CA TYR A 84 -14.03 3.58 -15.86
C TYR A 84 -12.65 3.04 -15.47
N ALA A 85 -12.57 2.17 -14.45
CA ALA A 85 -11.30 1.57 -14.05
C ALA A 85 -10.85 0.39 -14.94
N GLY A 86 -11.78 -0.20 -15.70
CA GLY A 86 -11.51 -1.31 -16.63
C GLY A 86 -11.44 -2.68 -15.95
N ARG A 87 -12.19 -2.90 -14.87
CA ARG A 87 -12.28 -4.19 -14.19
C ARG A 87 -13.22 -5.17 -14.91
N PRO A 88 -13.02 -6.50 -14.79
CA PRO A 88 -11.93 -7.15 -14.05
C PRO A 88 -10.58 -7.05 -14.78
N THR A 89 -9.50 -6.90 -14.02
CA THR A 89 -8.15 -6.97 -14.62
C THR A 89 -7.81 -8.44 -14.92
N PRO A 90 -7.06 -8.73 -16.00
CA PRO A 90 -6.78 -10.11 -16.38
C PRO A 90 -5.78 -10.81 -15.43
N LEU A 91 -5.84 -12.14 -15.40
CA LEU A 91 -4.81 -13.02 -14.83
C LEU A 91 -3.99 -13.61 -16.00
N THR A 92 -2.76 -13.18 -16.19
CA THR A 92 -1.90 -13.59 -17.33
C THR A 92 -1.01 -14.76 -16.94
N ASP A 93 -0.90 -15.77 -17.80
CA ASP A 93 0.04 -16.88 -17.63
C ASP A 93 1.41 -16.49 -18.21
N ALA A 94 2.46 -16.48 -17.38
CA ALA A 94 3.79 -16.07 -17.76
C ALA A 94 4.67 -17.30 -18.04
N HIS A 95 4.50 -17.88 -19.23
CA HIS A 95 5.16 -19.12 -19.62
C HIS A 95 6.68 -19.01 -19.63
N ARG A 96 7.24 -17.87 -20.05
CA ARG A 96 8.70 -17.70 -20.14
C ARG A 96 9.33 -17.48 -18.75
N LEU A 97 8.63 -16.80 -17.86
CA LEU A 97 9.01 -16.76 -16.44
C LEU A 97 8.92 -18.13 -15.79
N THR A 98 7.87 -18.91 -16.09
CA THR A 98 7.69 -20.29 -15.61
C THR A 98 8.88 -21.18 -15.98
N GLU A 99 9.33 -21.11 -17.24
CA GLU A 99 10.55 -21.79 -17.69
C GLU A 99 11.80 -21.30 -16.93
N HIS A 100 11.93 -19.98 -16.73
CA HIS A 100 13.06 -19.39 -16.03
C HIS A 100 13.19 -19.81 -14.56
N VAL A 101 12.06 -20.02 -13.86
CA VAL A 101 12.05 -20.43 -12.45
C VAL A 101 12.08 -21.95 -12.25
N GLY A 102 12.22 -22.73 -13.32
CA GLY A 102 12.37 -24.19 -13.25
C GLY A 102 11.06 -24.96 -13.22
N GLY A 103 9.96 -24.37 -13.69
CA GLY A 103 8.71 -25.07 -14.01
C GLY A 103 7.48 -24.62 -13.22
N ALA A 104 7.66 -23.98 -12.06
CA ALA A 104 6.54 -23.48 -11.26
C ALA A 104 5.75 -22.42 -12.04
N ARG A 105 4.45 -22.63 -12.18
CA ARG A 105 3.57 -21.79 -13.00
C ARG A 105 3.39 -20.41 -12.38
N ILE A 106 3.83 -19.37 -13.07
CA ILE A 106 3.71 -17.97 -12.64
C ILE A 106 2.47 -17.32 -13.29
N LEU A 107 1.53 -16.85 -12.48
CA LEU A 107 0.33 -16.14 -12.91
C LEU A 107 0.35 -14.68 -12.44
N LEU A 108 0.13 -13.74 -13.35
CA LEU A 108 0.25 -12.31 -13.08
C LEU A 108 -1.13 -11.67 -12.95
N LYS A 109 -1.48 -11.16 -11.77
CA LYS A 109 -2.69 -10.35 -11.58
C LYS A 109 -2.40 -8.92 -12.05
N ARG A 110 -3.00 -8.52 -13.18
CA ARG A 110 -2.60 -7.36 -14.00
C ARG A 110 -3.20 -6.02 -13.57
N GLU A 111 -2.94 -5.59 -12.33
CA GLU A 111 -3.36 -4.26 -11.86
C GLU A 111 -2.62 -3.11 -12.57
N ASP A 112 -1.53 -3.40 -13.28
CA ASP A 112 -0.83 -2.48 -14.19
C ASP A 112 -1.71 -2.00 -15.36
N LEU A 113 -2.74 -2.77 -15.72
CA LEU A 113 -3.70 -2.45 -16.79
C LEU A 113 -4.92 -1.66 -16.31
N ALA A 114 -5.12 -1.53 -15.00
CA ALA A 114 -6.20 -0.69 -14.49
C ALA A 114 -5.99 0.77 -14.91
N HIS A 115 -7.08 1.52 -15.09
CA HIS A 115 -6.99 2.95 -15.42
C HIS A 115 -6.09 3.67 -14.41
N THR A 116 -5.39 4.72 -14.86
CA THR A 116 -4.27 5.40 -14.19
C THR A 116 -2.95 4.62 -14.11
N GLY A 117 -2.99 3.29 -14.16
CA GLY A 117 -1.83 2.39 -14.25
C GLY A 117 -1.43 1.65 -12.99
N SER A 118 -2.31 1.59 -11.99
CA SER A 118 -2.08 0.81 -10.78
C SER A 118 -3.36 0.46 -10.04
N HIS A 119 -3.24 -0.44 -9.06
CA HIS A 119 -4.29 -0.78 -8.09
C HIS A 119 -4.87 0.42 -7.31
N LYS A 120 -4.21 1.58 -7.29
CA LYS A 120 -4.66 2.74 -6.50
C LYS A 120 -6.04 3.24 -6.93
N ILE A 121 -6.41 3.07 -8.21
CA ILE A 121 -7.71 3.51 -8.73
C ILE A 121 -8.90 2.89 -7.98
N ASN A 122 -8.77 1.64 -7.53
CA ASN A 122 -9.84 0.93 -6.80
C ASN A 122 -10.23 1.68 -5.51
N ASN A 123 -9.21 2.05 -4.73
CA ASN A 123 -9.37 2.74 -3.45
C ASN A 123 -9.91 4.17 -3.64
N VAL A 124 -9.34 4.93 -4.57
CA VAL A 124 -9.71 6.35 -4.72
C VAL A 124 -11.12 6.52 -5.27
N LEU A 125 -11.60 5.62 -6.14
CA LEU A 125 -12.99 5.65 -6.59
C LEU A 125 -13.94 5.45 -5.42
N GLY A 126 -13.70 4.45 -4.57
CA GLY A 126 -14.50 4.21 -3.36
C GLY A 126 -14.48 5.39 -2.39
N GLN A 127 -13.30 5.93 -2.06
CA GLN A 127 -13.18 7.04 -1.14
C GLN A 127 -13.73 8.37 -1.68
N CYS A 128 -13.53 8.68 -2.96
CA CYS A 128 -14.06 9.93 -3.53
C CYS A 128 -15.58 9.85 -3.74
N LEU A 129 -16.12 8.66 -4.03
CA LEU A 129 -17.57 8.46 -4.02
C LEU A 129 -18.15 8.64 -2.61
N LEU A 130 -17.47 8.11 -1.59
CA LEU A 130 -17.83 8.31 -0.19
C LEU A 130 -17.75 9.79 0.21
N THR A 131 -16.74 10.52 -0.27
CA THR A 131 -16.59 11.97 -0.06
C THR A 131 -17.82 12.73 -0.53
N ARG A 132 -18.31 12.43 -1.75
CA ARG A 132 -19.55 13.03 -2.27
C ARG A 132 -20.77 12.71 -1.41
N ARG A 133 -20.87 11.46 -0.93
CA ARG A 133 -21.97 11.04 -0.05
C ARG A 133 -21.97 11.80 1.27
N MET A 134 -20.80 12.06 1.83
CA MET A 134 -20.62 12.86 3.05
C MET A 134 -20.87 14.36 2.83
N GLY A 135 -21.14 14.81 1.60
CA GLY A 135 -21.36 16.23 1.28
C GLY A 135 -20.09 17.08 1.33
N LYS A 136 -18.91 16.46 1.41
CA LYS A 136 -17.62 17.15 1.37
C LYS A 136 -17.30 17.53 -0.08
N THR A 137 -16.69 18.69 -0.28
CA THR A 137 -16.41 19.24 -1.63
C THR A 137 -14.93 19.19 -1.99
N ARG A 138 -14.07 18.91 -1.01
CA ARG A 138 -12.62 18.92 -1.14
C ARG A 138 -12.01 17.59 -0.70
N VAL A 139 -11.01 17.14 -1.45
CA VAL A 139 -10.20 15.96 -1.15
C VAL A 139 -8.74 16.37 -1.03
N ILE A 140 -8.10 15.86 0.02
CA ILE A 140 -6.65 15.89 0.15
C ILE A 140 -6.07 14.49 0.09
N ALA A 141 -4.85 14.36 -0.42
CA ALA A 141 -4.11 13.11 -0.42
C ALA A 141 -2.61 13.35 -0.29
N GLU A 142 -1.88 12.34 0.15
CA GLU A 142 -0.43 12.25 0.13
C GLU A 142 0.05 11.51 -1.13
N THR A 143 1.29 11.70 -1.56
CA THR A 143 1.90 10.76 -2.51
C THR A 143 3.42 10.75 -2.46
N GLY A 144 4.01 9.58 -2.70
CA GLY A 144 5.45 9.38 -2.91
C GLY A 144 5.72 9.24 -4.40
N ALA A 145 5.60 8.01 -4.94
CA ALA A 145 5.76 7.74 -6.37
C ALA A 145 4.79 8.49 -7.32
N GLY A 146 3.79 9.20 -6.80
CA GLY A 146 2.81 9.97 -7.59
C GLY A 146 1.59 9.17 -8.07
N GLN A 147 1.60 7.84 -8.00
CA GLN A 147 0.48 7.01 -8.48
C GLN A 147 -0.82 7.24 -7.69
N HIS A 148 -0.74 7.31 -6.36
CA HIS A 148 -1.92 7.63 -5.53
C HIS A 148 -2.42 9.06 -5.81
N GLY A 149 -1.51 10.03 -5.92
CA GLY A 149 -1.88 11.42 -6.23
C GLY A 149 -2.56 11.55 -7.60
N VAL A 150 -2.04 10.89 -8.64
CA VAL A 150 -2.67 10.84 -9.98
C VAL A 150 -4.04 10.15 -9.91
N ALA A 151 -4.17 9.05 -9.16
CA ALA A 151 -5.45 8.35 -9.01
C ALA A 151 -6.49 9.23 -8.29
N THR A 152 -6.11 9.89 -7.18
CA THR A 152 -6.98 10.82 -6.45
C THR A 152 -7.40 12.00 -7.34
N ALA A 153 -6.45 12.64 -8.04
CA ALA A 153 -6.74 13.73 -8.97
C ALA A 153 -7.70 13.28 -10.08
N THR A 154 -7.54 12.05 -10.58
CA THR A 154 -8.42 11.46 -11.60
C THR A 154 -9.85 11.29 -11.07
N ALA A 155 -10.00 10.70 -9.89
CA ALA A 155 -11.32 10.49 -9.28
C ALA A 155 -11.99 11.83 -8.90
N CYS A 156 -11.23 12.80 -8.41
CA CYS A 156 -11.75 14.14 -8.10
C CYS A 156 -12.22 14.87 -9.36
N ALA A 157 -11.44 14.84 -10.44
CA ALA A 157 -11.83 15.42 -11.72
C ALA A 157 -13.11 14.79 -12.28
N LEU A 158 -13.25 13.46 -12.18
CA LEU A 158 -14.44 12.72 -12.59
C LEU A 158 -15.68 13.12 -11.78
N LEU A 159 -15.52 13.29 -10.47
CA LEU A 159 -16.62 13.50 -9.53
C LEU A 159 -16.89 14.98 -9.20
N GLY A 160 -16.13 15.91 -9.79
CA GLY A 160 -16.28 17.34 -9.56
C GLY A 160 -15.86 17.79 -8.16
N LEU A 161 -14.81 17.19 -7.60
CA LEU A 161 -14.26 17.53 -6.28
C LEU A 161 -12.98 18.37 -6.42
N GLU A 162 -12.76 19.30 -5.50
CA GLU A 162 -11.47 19.99 -5.37
C GLU A 162 -10.41 19.00 -4.88
N CYS A 163 -9.21 19.05 -5.46
CA CYS A 163 -8.14 18.10 -5.15
C CYS A 163 -6.83 18.81 -4.82
N VAL A 164 -6.27 18.52 -3.64
CA VAL A 164 -4.94 18.96 -3.24
C VAL A 164 -4.09 17.73 -2.88
N VAL A 165 -2.92 17.60 -3.52
CA VAL A 165 -2.00 16.49 -3.29
C VAL A 165 -0.71 17.01 -2.66
N TYR A 166 -0.39 16.50 -1.47
CA TYR A 166 0.88 16.71 -0.79
C TYR A 166 1.91 15.70 -1.27
N MET A 167 3.09 16.18 -1.66
CA MET A 167 4.16 15.32 -2.19
C MET A 167 5.51 15.82 -1.69
N GLY A 168 6.37 14.92 -1.21
CA GLY A 168 7.71 15.28 -0.74
C GLY A 168 8.50 16.01 -1.84
N GLU A 169 9.24 17.07 -1.49
CA GLU A 169 9.97 17.87 -2.48
C GLU A 169 10.93 17.01 -3.32
N GLU A 170 11.60 16.03 -2.70
CA GLU A 170 12.49 15.12 -3.41
C GLU A 170 11.70 14.22 -4.40
N ASP A 171 10.54 13.73 -3.98
CA ASP A 171 9.66 12.92 -4.83
C ASP A 171 9.10 13.74 -6.00
N THR A 172 8.76 15.02 -5.80
CA THR A 172 8.29 15.90 -6.90
C THR A 172 9.33 16.05 -8.01
N ARG A 173 10.62 16.03 -7.67
CA ARG A 173 11.72 16.11 -8.65
C ARG A 173 11.89 14.79 -9.38
N ARG A 174 11.93 13.67 -8.65
CA ARG A 174 12.10 12.32 -9.22
C ARG A 174 10.93 11.88 -10.07
N GLN A 175 9.72 12.34 -9.76
CA GLN A 175 8.46 11.91 -10.38
C GLN A 175 7.74 13.05 -11.09
N ALA A 176 8.51 13.92 -11.76
CA ALA A 176 8.01 15.13 -12.43
C ALA A 176 6.85 14.86 -13.42
N LEU A 177 6.86 13.69 -14.09
CA LEU A 177 5.78 13.28 -14.99
C LEU A 177 4.44 13.10 -14.25
N ASN A 178 4.45 12.50 -13.06
CA ASN A 178 3.23 12.34 -12.27
C ASN A 178 2.77 13.68 -11.68
N VAL A 179 3.68 14.58 -11.31
CA VAL A 179 3.33 15.96 -10.94
C VAL A 179 2.61 16.68 -12.08
N ALA A 180 3.13 16.58 -13.31
CA ALA A 180 2.49 17.16 -14.48
C ALA A 180 1.11 16.56 -14.75
N ARG A 181 0.97 15.22 -14.64
CA ARG A 181 -0.33 14.53 -14.80
C ARG A 181 -1.36 15.01 -13.77
N MET A 182 -0.99 15.14 -12.50
CA MET A 182 -1.89 15.65 -11.45
C MET A 182 -2.39 17.07 -11.76
N ARG A 183 -1.47 17.96 -12.17
CA ARG A 183 -1.84 19.34 -12.53
C ARG A 183 -2.73 19.42 -13.78
N LEU A 184 -2.48 18.57 -14.78
CA LEU A 184 -3.34 18.47 -15.97
C LEU A 184 -4.76 17.98 -15.63
N LEU A 185 -4.90 17.17 -14.58
CA LEU A 185 -6.19 16.73 -14.05
C LEU A 185 -6.87 17.79 -13.15
N GLY A 186 -6.25 18.95 -12.96
CA GLY A 186 -6.80 20.05 -12.18
C GLY A 186 -6.49 20.01 -10.68
N ALA A 187 -5.65 19.07 -10.21
CA ALA A 187 -5.24 19.03 -8.83
C ALA A 187 -4.14 20.05 -8.52
N GLU A 188 -4.21 20.67 -7.34
CA GLU A 188 -3.09 21.38 -6.75
C GLU A 188 -2.05 20.36 -6.25
N VAL A 189 -0.77 20.61 -6.51
CA VAL A 189 0.32 19.78 -5.99
C VAL A 189 1.22 20.63 -5.11
N VAL A 190 1.26 20.30 -3.83
CA VAL A 190 1.98 21.03 -2.77
C VAL A 190 3.28 20.29 -2.42
N PRO A 191 4.46 20.82 -2.80
CA PRO A 191 5.75 20.24 -2.43
C PRO A 191 6.04 20.40 -0.93
N VAL A 192 6.35 19.31 -0.25
CA VAL A 192 6.68 19.29 1.18
C VAL A 192 8.19 19.31 1.37
N ALA A 193 8.72 20.43 1.85
CA ALA A 193 10.16 20.66 2.05
C ALA A 193 10.65 20.36 3.48
N SER A 194 9.75 19.98 4.38
CA SER A 194 10.05 19.61 5.77
C SER A 194 10.59 18.18 5.89
N GLY A 195 11.36 17.91 6.95
CA GLY A 195 11.81 16.57 7.29
C GLY A 195 12.71 15.91 6.23
N SER A 196 12.45 14.64 5.96
CA SER A 196 13.10 13.84 4.91
C SER A 196 12.67 14.22 3.49
N ARG A 197 11.59 15.01 3.33
CA ARG A 197 11.04 15.46 2.05
C ARG A 197 10.55 14.32 1.17
N THR A 198 10.02 13.27 1.81
CA THR A 198 9.47 12.07 1.18
C THR A 198 8.03 11.80 1.66
N LEU A 199 7.47 10.64 1.30
CA LEU A 199 6.11 10.22 1.63
C LEU A 199 5.72 10.42 3.12
N LYS A 200 6.61 10.12 4.07
CA LYS A 200 6.33 10.31 5.50
C LYS A 200 5.96 11.76 5.82
N ASP A 201 6.66 12.73 5.25
CA ASP A 201 6.43 14.15 5.51
C ASP A 201 5.18 14.65 4.78
N ALA A 202 4.90 14.11 3.58
CA ALA A 202 3.65 14.37 2.88
C ALA A 202 2.41 13.91 3.68
N ILE A 203 2.47 12.75 4.35
CA ILE A 203 1.40 12.27 5.24
C ILE A 203 1.20 13.25 6.41
N ASN A 204 2.29 13.74 7.00
CA ASN A 204 2.21 14.67 8.12
C ASN A 204 1.53 15.99 7.72
N GLU A 205 1.88 16.55 6.55
CA GLU A 205 1.24 17.78 6.06
C GLU A 205 -0.22 17.56 5.67
N ALA A 206 -0.56 16.43 5.02
CA ALA A 206 -1.94 16.09 4.72
C ALA A 206 -2.80 15.94 6.00
N MET A 207 -2.28 15.29 7.05
CA MET A 207 -2.98 15.21 8.33
C MET A 207 -3.15 16.58 8.99
N ARG A 208 -2.16 17.49 8.89
CA ARG A 208 -2.27 18.86 9.42
C ARG A 208 -3.33 19.68 8.69
N ASP A 209 -3.39 19.59 7.36
CA ASP A 209 -4.47 20.20 6.57
C ASP A 209 -5.81 19.64 7.01
N TRP A 210 -5.93 18.31 7.11
CA TRP A 210 -7.19 17.68 7.47
C TRP A 210 -7.75 18.20 8.80
N VAL A 211 -6.91 18.34 9.83
CA VAL A 211 -7.31 18.93 11.12
C VAL A 211 -7.89 20.33 10.95
N ALA A 212 -7.32 21.14 10.06
CA ALA A 212 -7.73 22.52 9.85
C ALA A 212 -8.97 22.68 8.95
N THR A 213 -9.28 21.67 8.11
CA THR A 213 -10.30 21.78 7.05
C THR A 213 -11.37 20.68 7.09
N VAL A 214 -11.42 19.93 8.19
CA VAL A 214 -12.26 18.73 8.43
C VAL A 214 -13.74 18.88 8.07
N GLU A 215 -14.30 20.09 8.21
CA GLU A 215 -15.71 20.37 7.94
C GLU A 215 -16.08 20.09 6.48
N HIS A 216 -15.20 20.42 5.53
CA HIS A 216 -15.47 20.34 4.09
C HIS A 216 -14.46 19.47 3.31
N THR A 217 -13.45 18.93 3.99
CA THR A 217 -12.37 18.13 3.40
C THR A 217 -12.41 16.68 3.85
N HIS A 218 -12.30 15.74 2.89
CA HIS A 218 -11.98 14.34 3.15
C HIS A 218 -10.49 14.06 2.89
N TYR A 219 -9.85 13.31 3.80
CA TYR A 219 -8.49 12.81 3.57
C TYR A 219 -8.56 11.45 2.87
N CYS A 220 -8.27 11.44 1.57
CA CYS A 220 -8.20 10.23 0.76
C CYS A 220 -6.85 9.52 0.94
N ILE A 221 -6.72 8.73 2.01
CA ILE A 221 -5.48 8.03 2.33
C ILE A 221 -5.11 6.97 1.28
N GLY A 222 -3.81 6.78 1.03
CA GLY A 222 -3.32 5.96 -0.08
C GLY A 222 -3.08 4.49 0.19
N SER A 223 -3.22 4.00 1.42
CA SER A 223 -2.97 2.60 1.75
C SER A 223 -3.74 2.12 2.98
N VAL A 224 -3.63 0.82 3.30
CA VAL A 224 -4.18 0.18 4.52
C VAL A 224 -3.42 0.60 5.79
N MET A 225 -3.16 1.89 5.92
CA MET A 225 -2.51 2.54 7.06
C MET A 225 -3.47 3.57 7.67
N GLY A 226 -3.01 4.32 8.66
CA GLY A 226 -3.83 5.36 9.29
C GLY A 226 -4.71 4.83 10.43
N PRO A 227 -5.39 5.73 11.15
CA PRO A 227 -6.35 5.36 12.17
C PRO A 227 -7.56 4.65 11.56
N HIS A 228 -8.25 3.81 12.34
CA HIS A 228 -9.55 3.29 11.94
C HIS A 228 -10.53 4.44 11.60
N PRO A 229 -11.27 4.39 10.48
CA PRO A 229 -11.62 3.21 9.68
C PRO A 229 -10.72 2.93 8.48
N PHE A 230 -9.68 3.74 8.23
CA PHE A 230 -8.91 3.70 6.99
C PHE A 230 -8.32 2.32 6.64
N PRO A 231 -7.64 1.57 7.53
CA PRO A 231 -7.10 0.27 7.16
C PRO A 231 -8.16 -0.71 6.64
N MET A 232 -9.33 -0.77 7.30
CA MET A 232 -10.46 -1.61 6.92
C MET A 232 -11.09 -1.15 5.60
N MET A 233 -11.38 0.15 5.50
CA MET A 233 -12.02 0.75 4.32
C MET A 233 -11.15 0.57 3.06
N VAL A 234 -9.86 0.88 3.15
CA VAL A 234 -8.95 0.73 2.00
C VAL A 234 -8.80 -0.73 1.60
N ARG A 235 -8.74 -1.66 2.56
CA ARG A 235 -8.73 -3.10 2.29
C ARG A 235 -9.98 -3.51 1.52
N ASP A 236 -11.14 -3.11 1.98
CA ASP A 236 -12.41 -3.50 1.39
C ASP A 236 -12.53 -3.01 -0.06
N PHE A 237 -12.11 -1.77 -0.35
CA PHE A 237 -12.05 -1.24 -1.72
C PHE A 237 -10.98 -1.94 -2.59
N GLN A 238 -9.92 -2.48 -2.00
CA GLN A 238 -8.88 -3.23 -2.73
C GLN A 238 -9.17 -4.73 -2.83
N ARG A 239 -10.13 -5.27 -2.05
CA ARG A 239 -10.46 -6.70 -1.97
C ARG A 239 -10.87 -7.28 -3.32
N ILE A 240 -11.38 -6.45 -4.22
CA ILE A 240 -11.76 -6.84 -5.59
C ILE A 240 -10.60 -7.51 -6.35
N ILE A 241 -9.34 -7.13 -6.07
CA ILE A 241 -8.15 -7.75 -6.68
C ILE A 241 -8.11 -9.25 -6.38
N GLY A 242 -8.22 -9.62 -5.11
CA GLY A 242 -8.19 -11.01 -4.68
C GLY A 242 -9.44 -11.78 -5.10
N VAL A 243 -10.61 -11.13 -5.15
CA VAL A 243 -11.88 -11.77 -5.55
C VAL A 243 -11.77 -12.24 -6.99
N GLU A 244 -11.32 -11.34 -7.86
CA GLU A 244 -11.08 -11.67 -9.26
C GLU A 244 -9.96 -12.69 -9.41
N ALA A 245 -8.82 -12.51 -8.73
CA ALA A 245 -7.69 -13.43 -8.83
C ALA A 245 -8.07 -14.86 -8.41
N ARG A 246 -8.85 -15.01 -7.33
CA ARG A 246 -9.34 -16.29 -6.83
C ARG A 246 -10.29 -16.97 -7.82
N ALA A 247 -11.21 -16.22 -8.42
CA ALA A 247 -12.09 -16.77 -9.46
C ALA A 247 -11.30 -17.19 -10.71
N GLN A 248 -10.41 -16.31 -11.18
CA GLN A 248 -9.61 -16.50 -12.39
C GLN A 248 -8.61 -17.66 -12.26
N VAL A 249 -7.99 -17.85 -11.10
CA VAL A 249 -7.05 -18.98 -10.89
C VAL A 249 -7.81 -20.30 -10.84
N LEU A 250 -8.95 -20.37 -10.15
CA LEU A 250 -9.80 -21.56 -10.11
C LEU A 250 -10.30 -21.95 -11.51
N GLU A 251 -10.72 -20.97 -12.31
CA GLU A 251 -11.13 -21.19 -13.69
C GLU A 251 -9.98 -21.75 -14.55
N ARG A 252 -8.76 -21.25 -14.36
CA ARG A 252 -7.59 -21.61 -15.18
C ARG A 252 -6.89 -22.90 -14.78
N THR A 253 -6.93 -23.26 -13.50
CA THR A 253 -6.12 -24.36 -12.94
C THR A 253 -6.95 -25.45 -12.29
N GLY A 254 -8.24 -25.20 -12.03
CA GLY A 254 -9.11 -26.11 -11.28
C GLY A 254 -8.81 -26.18 -9.78
N ARG A 255 -7.84 -25.40 -9.27
CA ARG A 255 -7.43 -25.39 -7.86
C ARG A 255 -6.99 -24.00 -7.40
N LEU A 256 -6.87 -23.82 -6.08
CA LEU A 256 -6.24 -22.64 -5.51
C LEU A 256 -4.72 -22.64 -5.78
N PRO A 257 -4.07 -21.47 -5.82
CA PRO A 257 -2.61 -21.39 -5.98
C PRO A 257 -1.90 -21.87 -4.72
N ASP A 258 -0.66 -22.32 -4.87
CA ASP A 258 0.19 -22.72 -3.75
C ASP A 258 0.70 -21.47 -2.99
N ALA A 259 0.90 -20.35 -3.70
CA ALA A 259 1.27 -19.07 -3.10
C ALA A 259 0.67 -17.86 -3.82
N VAL A 260 0.41 -16.79 -3.06
CA VAL A 260 0.09 -15.44 -3.53
C VAL A 260 1.15 -14.47 -3.01
N VAL A 261 1.79 -13.74 -3.92
CA VAL A 261 2.94 -12.87 -3.64
C VAL A 261 2.63 -11.43 -4.05
N ALA A 262 2.95 -10.47 -3.18
CA ALA A 262 2.72 -9.04 -3.44
C ALA A 262 3.73 -8.15 -2.72
N CYS A 263 4.01 -6.96 -3.27
CA CYS A 263 4.93 -5.99 -2.65
C CYS A 263 4.23 -5.23 -1.52
N VAL A 264 4.99 -4.86 -0.48
CA VAL A 264 4.46 -4.26 0.75
C VAL A 264 5.25 -3.00 1.09
N GLY A 265 4.63 -1.85 0.83
CA GLY A 265 4.95 -0.59 1.51
C GLY A 265 3.94 -0.39 2.64
N GLY A 266 3.00 0.53 2.46
CA GLY A 266 1.82 0.57 3.34
C GLY A 266 0.87 -0.63 3.22
N GLY A 267 1.00 -1.47 2.17
CA GLY A 267 0.35 -2.78 2.08
C GLY A 267 -1.01 -2.92 1.36
N SER A 268 -1.55 -1.86 0.74
CA SER A 268 -2.91 -1.90 0.15
C SER A 268 -3.09 -2.93 -0.98
N ASN A 269 -2.19 -2.99 -1.96
CA ASN A 269 -2.25 -3.99 -3.03
C ASN A 269 -2.15 -5.43 -2.47
N ALA A 270 -1.26 -5.64 -1.50
CA ALA A 270 -1.00 -6.94 -0.91
C ALA A 270 -2.22 -7.41 -0.12
N MET A 271 -2.78 -6.55 0.73
CA MET A 271 -3.99 -6.91 1.46
C MET A 271 -5.19 -7.14 0.53
N GLY A 272 -5.34 -6.31 -0.52
CA GLY A 272 -6.39 -6.47 -1.52
C GLY A 272 -6.36 -7.83 -2.21
N ILE A 273 -5.17 -8.32 -2.59
CA ILE A 273 -5.04 -9.65 -3.19
C ILE A 273 -5.08 -10.78 -2.16
N PHE A 274 -4.52 -10.60 -0.96
CA PHE A 274 -4.48 -11.63 0.08
C PHE A 274 -5.84 -11.92 0.69
N HIS A 275 -6.66 -10.89 0.90
CA HIS A 275 -7.83 -10.97 1.77
C HIS A 275 -8.78 -12.13 1.44
N PRO A 276 -9.13 -12.40 0.16
CA PRO A 276 -9.98 -13.54 -0.20
C PRO A 276 -9.34 -14.92 -0.03
N PHE A 277 -8.02 -15.00 0.15
CA PHE A 277 -7.27 -16.24 0.41
C PHE A 277 -6.89 -16.41 1.89
N ILE A 278 -7.13 -15.42 2.76
CA ILE A 278 -6.82 -15.52 4.19
C ILE A 278 -7.43 -16.79 4.84
N PRO A 279 -8.70 -17.17 4.56
CA PRO A 279 -9.26 -18.41 5.12
C PRO A 279 -8.64 -19.70 4.54
N ASP A 280 -8.05 -19.63 3.33
CA ASP A 280 -7.50 -20.78 2.62
C ASP A 280 -6.07 -21.09 3.15
N THR A 281 -5.96 -21.81 4.27
CA THR A 281 -4.67 -22.07 4.96
C THR A 281 -3.64 -22.86 4.13
N GLY A 282 -4.07 -23.54 3.07
CA GLY A 282 -3.19 -24.18 2.09
C GLY A 282 -2.52 -23.20 1.11
N VAL A 283 -2.94 -21.93 1.09
CA VAL A 283 -2.37 -20.88 0.23
C VAL A 283 -1.40 -20.04 1.05
N ALA A 284 -0.12 -20.08 0.66
CA ALA A 284 0.89 -19.21 1.27
C ALA A 284 0.68 -17.74 0.87
N LEU A 285 0.68 -16.83 1.85
CA LEU A 285 0.57 -15.39 1.61
C LEU A 285 1.92 -14.75 1.92
N ILE A 286 2.52 -14.11 0.91
CA ILE A 286 3.91 -13.67 0.98
C ILE A 286 4.02 -12.21 0.58
N GLY A 287 4.28 -11.35 1.57
CA GLY A 287 4.58 -9.94 1.36
C GLY A 287 6.07 -9.72 1.07
N CYS A 288 6.40 -8.84 0.12
CA CYS A 288 7.78 -8.45 -0.17
C CYS A 288 8.01 -6.99 0.24
N GLU A 289 8.74 -6.76 1.33
CA GLU A 289 9.16 -5.44 1.78
C GLU A 289 10.48 -5.02 1.11
N ALA A 290 10.70 -3.70 0.98
CA ALA A 290 11.91 -3.19 0.34
C ALA A 290 13.12 -3.23 1.29
N GLY A 291 14.15 -3.96 0.85
CA GLY A 291 15.44 -4.08 1.53
C GLY A 291 16.38 -2.92 1.28
N GLY A 292 16.12 -2.05 0.29
CA GLY A 292 16.99 -0.93 -0.05
C GLY A 292 18.39 -1.42 -0.42
N ASP A 293 19.41 -0.88 0.26
CA ASP A 293 20.80 -1.31 0.13
C ASP A 293 21.13 -2.59 0.94
N GLY A 294 20.13 -3.14 1.63
CA GLY A 294 20.20 -4.30 2.52
C GLY A 294 19.90 -3.93 3.97
N VAL A 295 19.17 -4.79 4.71
CA VAL A 295 18.73 -4.52 6.09
C VAL A 295 19.90 -4.16 7.03
N ALA A 296 21.02 -4.85 6.90
CA ALA A 296 22.20 -4.65 7.75
C ALA A 296 22.84 -3.26 7.59
N THR A 297 22.53 -2.52 6.52
CA THR A 297 23.04 -1.17 6.28
C THR A 297 22.25 -0.09 7.02
N GLY A 298 21.06 -0.43 7.54
CA GLY A 298 20.08 0.53 8.06
C GLY A 298 19.39 1.37 6.97
N ARG A 299 19.70 1.16 5.68
CA ARG A 299 19.09 1.85 4.55
C ARG A 299 18.09 0.93 3.84
N HIS A 300 16.93 0.75 4.48
CA HIS A 300 15.86 -0.12 4.00
C HIS A 300 14.47 0.44 4.39
N ALA A 301 13.41 -0.20 3.91
CA ALA A 301 12.02 0.08 4.30
C ALA A 301 11.27 -1.18 4.81
N ALA A 302 12.01 -2.23 5.17
CA ALA A 302 11.45 -3.46 5.74
C ALA A 302 11.01 -3.33 7.21
N ALA A 303 9.77 -2.89 7.43
CA ALA A 303 9.21 -2.59 8.74
C ALA A 303 9.01 -3.85 9.61
N ILE A 304 8.65 -4.99 9.03
CA ILE A 304 8.54 -6.25 9.78
C ILE A 304 9.93 -6.81 10.08
N ALA A 305 10.82 -6.84 9.09
CA ALA A 305 12.12 -7.49 9.26
C ALA A 305 13.11 -6.71 10.13
N GLY A 306 13.10 -5.38 10.05
CA GLY A 306 14.04 -4.51 10.76
C GLY A 306 13.41 -3.55 11.76
N GLY A 307 12.09 -3.60 11.95
CA GLY A 307 11.36 -2.71 12.84
C GLY A 307 10.92 -3.34 14.16
N SER A 308 10.11 -2.59 14.89
CA SER A 308 9.47 -3.05 16.13
C SER A 308 8.07 -2.45 16.27
N SER A 309 7.28 -2.97 17.21
CA SER A 309 5.93 -2.46 17.44
C SER A 309 5.96 -1.05 18.05
N GLY A 310 5.15 -0.14 17.50
CA GLY A 310 4.95 1.21 18.04
C GLY A 310 3.77 1.90 17.37
N VAL A 311 3.69 3.22 17.51
CA VAL A 311 2.57 4.02 16.99
C VAL A 311 3.10 5.00 15.95
N LEU A 312 2.52 4.98 14.75
CA LEU A 312 2.86 5.89 13.65
C LEU A 312 1.62 6.22 12.84
N HIS A 313 1.47 7.50 12.48
CA HIS A 313 0.40 7.98 11.61
C HIS A 313 -1.00 7.49 12.03
N GLY A 314 -1.31 7.53 13.33
CA GLY A 314 -2.65 7.23 13.83
C GLY A 314 -2.95 5.75 14.13
N MET A 315 -1.98 4.85 13.97
CA MET A 315 -2.17 3.41 14.23
C MET A 315 -1.02 2.79 15.01
N ARG A 316 -1.32 1.73 15.77
CA ARG A 316 -0.29 0.82 16.29
C ARG A 316 0.08 -0.22 15.24
N THR A 317 1.37 -0.37 14.94
CA THR A 317 1.88 -1.29 13.92
C THR A 317 3.36 -1.63 14.14
N PHE A 318 3.98 -2.40 13.25
CA PHE A 318 5.44 -2.45 13.11
C PHE A 318 5.95 -1.24 12.34
N LEU A 319 7.06 -0.66 12.81
CA LEU A 319 7.76 0.43 12.15
C LEU A 319 9.27 0.41 12.41
N LEU A 320 10.02 1.09 11.56
CA LEU A 320 11.42 1.43 11.77
C LEU A 320 11.50 2.57 12.80
N GLN A 321 12.00 2.26 13.99
CA GLN A 321 12.19 3.21 15.08
C GLN A 321 13.47 2.89 15.86
N ASP A 322 14.08 3.90 16.47
CA ASP A 322 15.25 3.71 17.33
C ASP A 322 14.86 3.30 18.77
N GLU A 323 15.85 3.16 19.65
CA GLU A 323 15.64 2.79 21.06
C GLU A 323 14.83 3.81 21.86
N PHE A 324 14.70 5.04 21.36
CA PHE A 324 13.93 6.14 21.95
C PHE A 324 12.54 6.29 21.31
N GLY A 325 12.16 5.38 20.41
CA GLY A 325 10.89 5.41 19.69
C GLY A 325 10.79 6.49 18.62
N GLN A 326 11.92 7.08 18.18
CA GLN A 326 11.92 8.02 17.07
C GLN A 326 11.87 7.26 15.74
N THR A 327 11.00 7.70 14.84
CA THR A 327 10.87 7.08 13.51
C THR A 327 12.17 7.26 12.72
N GLN A 328 12.73 6.15 12.26
CA GLN A 328 13.92 6.17 11.40
C GLN A 328 13.55 6.55 9.96
N VAL A 329 14.52 7.09 9.23
CA VAL A 329 14.37 7.38 7.80
C VAL A 329 14.44 6.08 7.03
N SER A 330 13.40 5.74 6.27
CA SER A 330 13.39 4.59 5.37
C SER A 330 14.19 4.86 4.10
N HIS A 331 14.55 3.80 3.39
CA HIS A 331 15.18 3.91 2.07
C HIS A 331 14.76 2.76 1.14
N SER A 332 14.46 3.11 -0.11
CA SER A 332 14.38 2.18 -1.24
C SER A 332 14.52 2.95 -2.56
N ILE A 333 14.99 2.29 -3.61
CA ILE A 333 14.88 2.79 -4.99
C ILE A 333 13.43 3.01 -5.42
N SER A 334 12.48 2.31 -4.80
CA SER A 334 11.06 2.38 -5.08
C SER A 334 10.34 3.36 -4.15
N ALA A 335 9.99 4.55 -4.63
CA ALA A 335 9.28 5.57 -3.85
C ALA A 335 7.93 5.08 -3.26
N GLY A 336 7.25 4.13 -3.89
CA GLY A 336 6.00 3.56 -3.35
C GLY A 336 6.18 2.54 -2.21
N LEU A 337 7.41 2.05 -1.99
CA LEU A 337 7.76 1.16 -0.88
C LEU A 337 8.60 1.86 0.20
N ASP A 338 9.10 3.07 -0.07
CA ASP A 338 9.87 3.88 0.87
C ASP A 338 8.98 4.49 1.96
N TYR A 339 8.52 3.62 2.87
CA TYR A 339 7.67 3.96 4.00
C TYR A 339 8.15 3.19 5.24
N PRO A 340 8.37 3.84 6.40
CA PRO A 340 8.98 3.20 7.56
C PRO A 340 8.02 2.31 8.37
N GLY A 341 6.75 2.18 7.98
CA GLY A 341 5.77 1.37 8.71
C GLY A 341 5.05 0.37 7.82
N ILE A 342 4.12 -0.38 8.38
CA ILE A 342 3.25 -1.31 7.64
C ILE A 342 1.80 -1.20 8.11
N GLY A 343 0.83 -1.60 7.28
CA GLY A 343 -0.57 -1.65 7.69
C GLY A 343 -0.82 -2.58 8.89
N PRO A 344 -1.79 -2.28 9.77
CA PRO A 344 -1.96 -2.99 11.04
C PRO A 344 -2.52 -4.41 10.85
N GLU A 345 -3.31 -4.64 9.81
CA GLU A 345 -3.79 -5.98 9.48
C GLU A 345 -2.66 -6.87 8.94
N HIS A 346 -1.67 -6.31 8.23
CA HIS A 346 -0.45 -7.04 7.86
C HIS A 346 0.36 -7.42 9.11
N ALA A 347 0.47 -6.51 10.09
CA ALA A 347 1.12 -6.79 11.36
C ALA A 347 0.44 -7.95 12.12
N LEU A 348 -0.90 -8.01 12.10
CA LEU A 348 -1.65 -9.16 12.64
C LEU A 348 -1.35 -10.45 11.88
N LEU A 349 -1.37 -10.42 10.54
CA LEU A 349 -1.09 -11.59 9.71
C LEU A 349 0.34 -12.11 9.93
N HIS A 350 1.30 -11.22 10.18
CA HIS A 350 2.66 -11.59 10.56
C HIS A 350 2.71 -12.27 11.93
N GLU A 351 2.13 -11.63 12.95
CA GLU A 351 2.17 -12.10 14.34
C GLU A 351 1.51 -13.46 14.53
N THR A 352 0.43 -13.71 13.78
CA THR A 352 -0.30 -14.99 13.79
C THR A 352 0.36 -16.06 12.92
N GLY A 353 1.37 -15.69 12.12
CA GLY A 353 2.00 -16.57 11.14
C GLY A 353 1.15 -16.89 9.91
N ARG A 354 0.04 -16.16 9.69
CA ARG A 354 -0.82 -16.37 8.52
C ARG A 354 -0.17 -15.89 7.22
N ALA A 355 0.60 -14.80 7.28
CA ALA A 355 1.41 -14.31 6.17
C ALA A 355 2.88 -14.23 6.56
N SER A 356 3.77 -14.49 5.61
CA SER A 356 5.21 -14.27 5.77
C SER A 356 5.65 -13.05 4.98
N TYR A 357 6.72 -12.40 5.45
CA TYR A 357 7.24 -11.18 4.84
C TYR A 357 8.71 -11.38 4.53
N ARG A 358 9.07 -11.23 3.26
CA ARG A 358 10.42 -11.35 2.75
C ARG A 358 10.98 -9.97 2.47
N VAL A 359 12.28 -9.82 2.64
CA VAL A 359 13.01 -8.61 2.26
C VAL A 359 13.59 -8.81 0.87
N VAL A 360 13.40 -7.81 0.00
CA VAL A 360 13.97 -7.79 -1.35
C VAL A 360 14.78 -6.52 -1.51
N ASP A 361 16.08 -6.66 -1.69
CA ASP A 361 16.99 -5.54 -1.91
C ASP A 361 16.81 -4.92 -3.31
N ASP A 362 17.21 -3.66 -3.46
CA ASP A 362 17.01 -2.88 -4.68
C ASP A 362 17.63 -3.57 -5.90
N ALA A 363 18.80 -4.18 -5.75
CA ALA A 363 19.46 -4.93 -6.83
C ALA A 363 18.64 -6.14 -7.32
N ALA A 364 17.99 -6.86 -6.39
CA ALA A 364 17.15 -8.01 -6.73
C ALA A 364 15.86 -7.56 -7.42
N ALA A 365 15.23 -6.49 -6.94
CA ALA A 365 14.07 -5.90 -7.58
C ALA A 365 14.38 -5.43 -9.01
N MET A 366 15.51 -4.73 -9.22
CA MET A 366 15.91 -4.26 -10.54
C MET A 366 16.25 -5.43 -11.49
N ALA A 367 16.91 -6.48 -11.00
CA ALA A 367 17.14 -7.69 -11.78
C ALA A 367 15.81 -8.34 -12.21
N ALA A 368 14.82 -8.41 -11.31
CA ALA A 368 13.50 -8.93 -11.62
C ALA A 368 12.74 -8.06 -12.63
N LEU A 369 12.77 -6.73 -12.48
CA LEU A 369 12.18 -5.81 -13.46
C LEU A 369 12.71 -6.08 -14.87
N ALA A 370 14.04 -6.18 -15.00
CA ALA A 370 14.68 -6.43 -16.28
C ALA A 370 14.34 -7.80 -16.86
N LEU A 371 14.22 -8.82 -16.01
CA LEU A 371 13.80 -10.16 -16.42
C LEU A 371 12.36 -10.16 -16.94
N VAL A 372 11.41 -9.60 -16.19
CA VAL A 372 9.99 -9.52 -16.59
C VAL A 372 9.84 -8.74 -17.89
N ALA A 373 10.54 -7.62 -18.04
CA ALA A 373 10.54 -6.83 -19.25
C ALA A 373 11.02 -7.63 -20.48
N ARG A 374 12.13 -8.36 -20.35
CA ARG A 374 12.74 -9.12 -21.47
C ARG A 374 12.03 -10.43 -21.79
N THR A 375 11.33 -11.03 -20.83
CA THR A 375 10.67 -12.33 -21.02
C THR A 375 9.21 -12.16 -21.42
N GLU A 376 8.49 -11.25 -20.78
CA GLU A 376 7.04 -11.10 -20.96
C GLU A 376 6.66 -9.82 -21.72
N GLY A 377 7.60 -8.91 -21.98
CA GLY A 377 7.31 -7.63 -22.63
C GLY A 377 6.49 -6.68 -21.75
N ILE A 378 6.54 -6.88 -20.42
CA ILE A 378 5.79 -6.09 -19.45
C ILE A 378 6.77 -5.22 -18.65
N LEU A 379 6.64 -3.90 -18.78
CA LEU A 379 7.34 -2.95 -17.92
C LEU A 379 6.54 -2.76 -16.64
N VAL A 380 6.93 -3.47 -15.60
CA VAL A 380 6.30 -3.40 -14.27
C VAL A 380 6.86 -2.23 -13.48
N ALA A 381 6.05 -1.70 -12.54
CA ALA A 381 6.54 -0.73 -11.57
C ALA A 381 7.67 -1.34 -10.72
N ILE A 382 8.64 -0.54 -10.28
CA ILE A 382 9.72 -1.02 -9.40
C ILE A 382 9.15 -1.61 -8.11
N GLU A 383 8.03 -1.08 -7.60
CA GLU A 383 7.29 -1.66 -6.47
C GLU A 383 6.91 -3.12 -6.79
N SER A 384 6.26 -3.36 -7.93
CA SER A 384 5.84 -4.70 -8.35
C SER A 384 7.04 -5.62 -8.58
N ALA A 385 8.17 -5.09 -9.07
CA ALA A 385 9.39 -5.85 -9.28
C ALA A 385 9.92 -6.51 -7.99
N HIS A 386 9.67 -5.92 -6.82
CA HIS A 386 9.97 -6.56 -5.54
C HIS A 386 9.13 -7.83 -5.32
N ALA A 387 7.84 -7.80 -5.68
CA ALA A 387 6.98 -8.98 -5.61
C ALA A 387 7.46 -10.07 -6.56
N PHE A 388 7.91 -9.70 -7.78
CA PHE A 388 8.45 -10.65 -8.74
C PHE A 388 9.74 -11.29 -8.25
N ALA A 389 10.69 -10.51 -7.73
CA ALA A 389 11.93 -11.04 -7.16
C ALA A 389 11.64 -12.07 -6.07
N GLY A 390 10.77 -11.74 -5.10
CA GLY A 390 10.37 -12.68 -4.06
C GLY A 390 9.62 -13.90 -4.60
N ALA A 391 8.76 -13.71 -5.60
CA ALA A 391 8.02 -14.80 -6.24
C ALA A 391 8.93 -15.79 -6.97
N PHE A 392 10.04 -15.35 -7.55
CA PHE A 392 10.99 -16.24 -8.21
C PHE A 392 11.67 -17.19 -7.22
N ASP A 393 12.01 -16.70 -6.03
CA ASP A 393 12.59 -17.54 -4.98
C ASP A 393 11.54 -18.52 -4.43
N VAL A 394 10.33 -18.04 -4.15
CA VAL A 394 9.19 -18.87 -3.72
C VAL A 394 8.90 -19.98 -4.73
N ALA A 395 8.86 -19.64 -6.02
CA ALA A 395 8.60 -20.58 -7.09
C ALA A 395 9.65 -21.70 -7.15
N ARG A 396 10.94 -21.36 -6.99
CA ARG A 396 12.02 -22.35 -6.93
C ARG A 396 11.94 -23.23 -5.68
N GLU A 397 11.55 -22.67 -4.55
CA GLU A 397 11.39 -23.41 -3.29
C GLU A 397 10.22 -24.40 -3.33
N LEU A 398 9.09 -24.02 -3.95
CA LEU A 398 7.91 -24.88 -4.08
C LEU A 398 8.07 -25.97 -5.15
N GLY A 399 8.90 -25.72 -6.17
CA GLY A 399 9.19 -26.68 -7.24
C GLY A 399 8.20 -26.64 -8.42
N PRO A 400 8.45 -27.46 -9.46
CA PRO A 400 7.86 -27.31 -10.79
C PRO A 400 6.33 -27.49 -10.86
N ASP A 401 5.72 -28.22 -9.91
CA ASP A 401 4.28 -28.48 -9.92
C ASP A 401 3.45 -27.36 -9.25
N ALA A 402 4.12 -26.35 -8.70
CA ALA A 402 3.49 -25.26 -7.98
C ALA A 402 2.83 -24.22 -8.91
N THR A 403 1.81 -23.54 -8.40
CA THR A 403 1.21 -22.35 -9.02
C THR A 403 1.37 -21.15 -8.09
N VAL A 404 2.02 -20.09 -8.58
CA VAL A 404 2.27 -18.85 -7.83
C VAL A 404 1.55 -17.70 -8.52
N VAL A 405 0.67 -17.01 -7.80
CA VAL A 405 0.04 -15.76 -8.25
C VAL A 405 0.86 -14.58 -7.76
N VAL A 406 1.27 -13.69 -8.67
CA VAL A 406 2.01 -12.47 -8.36
C VAL A 406 1.14 -11.26 -8.66
N ASN A 407 1.00 -10.35 -7.70
CA ASN A 407 0.27 -9.11 -7.93
C ASN A 407 1.16 -8.10 -8.68
N CYS A 408 0.86 -7.87 -9.95
CA CYS A 408 1.49 -6.84 -10.77
C CYS A 408 0.81 -5.49 -10.47
N SER A 409 1.16 -4.93 -9.31
CA SER A 409 0.44 -3.83 -8.66
C SER A 409 0.39 -2.50 -9.44
N GLY A 410 1.28 -2.31 -10.42
CA GLY A 410 1.27 -1.15 -11.32
C GLY A 410 2.27 -1.26 -12.48
N ARG A 411 2.14 -0.37 -13.45
CA ARG A 411 3.04 -0.28 -14.62
C ARG A 411 4.24 0.65 -14.37
N GLY A 412 5.34 0.34 -15.06
CA GLY A 412 6.65 0.95 -14.87
C GLY A 412 6.91 2.24 -15.65
N ASP A 413 5.92 2.83 -16.33
CA ASP A 413 6.13 4.06 -17.12
C ASP A 413 6.77 5.18 -16.28
N LYS A 414 6.35 5.30 -15.02
CA LYS A 414 6.88 6.31 -14.07
C LYS A 414 8.34 6.06 -13.67
N ASP A 415 8.83 4.84 -13.85
CA ASP A 415 10.14 4.39 -13.39
C ASP A 415 11.15 4.27 -14.53
N VAL A 416 10.77 4.59 -15.77
CA VAL A 416 11.64 4.40 -16.95
C VAL A 416 12.93 5.20 -16.84
N ASP A 417 12.91 6.45 -16.35
CA ASP A 417 14.15 7.23 -16.17
C ASP A 417 15.07 6.57 -15.12
N THR A 418 14.53 6.18 -13.97
CA THR A 418 15.27 5.48 -12.91
C THR A 418 15.86 4.16 -13.42
N ALA A 419 15.06 3.35 -14.12
CA ALA A 419 15.52 2.09 -14.70
C ALA A 419 16.56 2.31 -15.80
N ALA A 420 16.37 3.31 -16.67
CA ALA A 420 17.32 3.62 -17.73
C ALA A 420 18.69 4.05 -17.17
N ARG A 421 18.71 4.85 -16.10
CA ARG A 421 19.97 5.18 -15.39
C ARG A 421 20.60 3.95 -14.75
N TRP A 422 19.79 3.13 -14.06
CA TRP A 422 20.27 1.91 -13.42
C TRP A 422 20.94 0.93 -14.39
N PHE A 423 20.37 0.75 -15.59
CA PHE A 423 20.90 -0.15 -16.61
C PHE A 423 21.86 0.51 -17.61
N GLY A 424 22.18 1.79 -17.45
CA GLY A 424 23.05 2.52 -18.37
C GLY A 424 22.50 2.64 -19.80
N LEU A 425 21.19 2.87 -19.93
CA LEU A 425 20.48 2.97 -21.22
C LEU A 425 20.29 4.40 -21.71
N LEU A 426 20.72 5.40 -20.93
CA LEU A 426 20.74 6.80 -21.36
C LEU A 426 22.15 7.13 -21.85
N ASP A 427 22.26 7.67 -23.05
CA ASP A 427 23.52 8.27 -23.50
C ASP A 427 23.80 9.49 -22.63
N ASP A 428 25.01 9.57 -22.08
CA ASP A 428 25.46 10.79 -21.39
C ASP A 428 25.43 11.93 -22.42
N ALA A 429 24.46 12.84 -22.28
CA ALA A 429 24.45 14.11 -22.99
C ALA A 429 25.60 14.99 -22.47
N GLY A 430 26.85 14.63 -22.82
CA GLY A 430 28.07 15.23 -22.31
C GLY A 430 29.34 14.95 -23.12
N GLY A 431 29.23 14.44 -24.36
CA GLY A 431 30.38 13.98 -25.14
C GLY A 431 30.40 14.39 -26.62
N ALA A 432 29.88 15.57 -26.99
CA ALA A 432 29.97 16.07 -28.37
C ALA A 432 30.07 17.60 -28.43
N ALA A 433 31.11 18.17 -27.83
CA ALA A 433 31.49 19.57 -28.03
C ALA A 433 32.99 19.80 -27.76
N ALA A 434 33.87 19.09 -28.47
CA ALA A 434 35.28 19.49 -28.63
C ALA A 434 35.96 18.63 -29.71
N ASP A 435 35.51 18.76 -30.96
CA ASP A 435 36.42 18.53 -32.09
C ASP A 435 36.02 19.44 -33.24
N ALA A 436 36.46 20.69 -33.11
CA ALA A 436 36.62 21.61 -34.21
C ALA A 436 38.02 22.19 -34.09
N ASP A 437 39.00 21.44 -34.60
CA ASP A 437 40.29 22.00 -35.02
C ASP A 437 40.15 22.44 -36.48
N PRO A 438 40.16 23.76 -36.80
CA PRO A 438 40.22 24.22 -38.16
C PRO A 438 41.66 24.61 -38.52
N ARG A 439 42.66 23.75 -38.31
CA ARG A 439 43.99 23.87 -38.94
C ARG A 439 44.61 22.51 -39.27
N GLY A 440 44.30 22.03 -40.47
CA GLY A 440 44.99 20.93 -41.15
C GLY A 440 44.51 20.76 -42.57
#